data_AF-A0A4E0S2I2-F1
#
_entry.id   AF-A0A4E0S2I2-F1
#
_cell.length_a   1.000
_cell.length_b   1.000
_cell.length_c   1.000
_cell.angle_alpha   90.00
_cell.angle_beta   90.00
_cell.angle_gamma   90.00
#
_symmetry.space_group_name_H-M   'P 1'
#
loop_
_entity.id
_entity.type
_entity.pdbx_description
1 polymer ?
#
loop_
_entity_poly.entity_id
_entity_poly.type
_entity_poly.pdbx_seq_one_letter_code
_entity_poly.pdbx_strand_id
1 'polypeptide(L)'
;MTGYSANDHTGHVSSVGVLPVRATSAFYHCAQLPEESLATMTRELRRLAEDAFSDLSPAENEAKILEQVTKGVRDTAISRGFLIWLTKSLTQAPDTAWCIEQVEPKLQRDQL
;
A
#
# COMPACT_ATOMS: atom_id res chain seq x y z
N MET A 1 -27.14 51.31 -24.36
CA MET A 1 -27.76 51.25 -23.02
C MET A 1 -28.86 50.22 -23.14
N THR A 2 -28.67 48.98 -22.69
CA THR A 2 -28.75 48.48 -21.30
C THR A 2 -28.14 47.07 -21.35
N GLY A 3 -27.34 46.53 -20.44
CA GLY A 3 -26.89 46.87 -19.10
C GLY A 3 -26.37 45.53 -18.56
N TYR A 4 -25.09 45.45 -18.22
CA TYR A 4 -24.51 44.28 -17.56
C TYR A 4 -25.17 44.11 -16.18
N SER A 5 -25.61 42.90 -15.85
CA SER A 5 -25.76 42.51 -14.44
C SER A 5 -25.41 41.04 -14.28
N ALA A 6 -24.29 40.85 -13.60
CA ALA A 6 -23.84 39.60 -13.04
C ALA A 6 -24.90 39.00 -12.12
N ASN A 7 -25.06 37.69 -12.16
CA ASN A 7 -25.52 36.93 -11.01
C ASN A 7 -24.63 35.70 -10.86
N ASP A 8 -23.75 35.85 -9.89
CA ASP A 8 -23.04 34.82 -9.15
C ASP A 8 -23.96 33.60 -8.92
N HIS A 9 -23.58 32.45 -9.47
CA HIS A 9 -23.98 31.16 -8.92
C HIS A 9 -22.70 30.48 -8.46
N THR A 10 -22.28 30.88 -7.26
CA THR A 10 -21.57 30.01 -6.34
C THR A 10 -22.30 28.66 -6.28
N GLY A 11 -21.73 27.67 -6.96
CA GLY A 11 -22.24 26.31 -7.05
C GLY A 11 -21.05 25.38 -7.07
N HIS A 12 -20.36 25.31 -5.93
CA HIS A 12 -19.72 24.12 -5.41
C HIS A 12 -19.02 23.25 -6.48
N VAL A 13 -17.72 23.49 -6.69
CA VAL A 13 -16.85 22.44 -7.22
C VAL A 13 -16.81 21.32 -6.18
N SER A 14 -17.84 20.45 -6.21
CA SER A 14 -17.75 19.14 -5.58
C SER A 14 -16.46 18.52 -6.09
N SER A 15 -15.59 18.23 -5.15
CA SER A 15 -14.37 17.46 -5.31
C SER A 15 -14.75 16.06 -5.78
N VAL A 16 -15.03 15.88 -7.08
CA VAL A 16 -15.48 14.60 -7.64
C VAL A 16 -14.26 13.87 -8.21
N GLY A 17 -13.65 13.02 -7.38
CA GLY A 17 -13.31 11.66 -7.80
C GLY A 17 -12.01 11.39 -8.58
N VAL A 18 -10.93 12.16 -8.40
CA VAL A 18 -9.63 11.84 -9.08
C VAL A 18 -8.66 11.02 -8.20
N LEU A 19 -9.06 10.67 -6.97
CA LEU A 19 -8.15 10.07 -5.98
C LEU A 19 -8.02 8.53 -6.02
N PRO A 20 -9.07 7.70 -6.24
CA PRO A 20 -8.92 6.26 -6.07
C PRO A 20 -8.08 5.62 -7.18
N VAL A 21 -8.33 5.97 -8.46
CA VAL A 21 -7.65 5.34 -9.62
C VAL A 21 -6.13 5.54 -9.60
N ARG A 22 -5.66 6.71 -9.15
CA ARG A 22 -4.22 6.99 -9.03
C ARG A 22 -3.59 6.20 -7.89
N ALA A 23 -4.27 6.10 -6.76
CA ALA A 23 -3.81 5.32 -5.61
C ALA A 23 -3.79 3.81 -5.92
N THR A 24 -4.82 3.28 -6.61
CA THR A 24 -4.83 1.86 -7.02
C THR A 24 -3.71 1.54 -8.00
N SER A 25 -3.48 2.43 -8.98
CA SER A 25 -2.37 2.27 -9.93
C SER A 25 -1.02 2.32 -9.20
N ALA A 26 -0.82 3.28 -8.30
CA ALA A 26 0.41 3.38 -7.52
C ALA A 26 0.63 2.14 -6.64
N PHE A 27 -0.43 1.61 -6.04
CA PHE A 27 -0.39 0.38 -5.26
C PHE A 27 0.12 -0.81 -6.09
N TYR A 28 -0.48 -1.08 -7.25
CA TYR A 28 -0.08 -2.23 -8.09
C TYR A 28 1.29 -2.07 -8.77
N HIS A 29 1.78 -0.84 -8.91
CA HIS A 29 3.12 -0.56 -9.42
C HIS A 29 4.19 -0.42 -8.33
N CYS A 30 3.80 -0.39 -7.06
CA CYS A 30 4.74 -0.31 -5.94
C CYS A 30 5.53 -1.62 -5.86
N ALA A 31 6.85 -1.48 -5.98
CA ALA A 31 7.82 -2.55 -5.91
C ALA A 31 9.00 -2.08 -5.07
N GLN A 32 9.68 -3.03 -4.43
CA GLN A 32 10.81 -2.77 -3.56
C GLN A 32 11.93 -2.08 -4.34
N LEU A 33 12.39 -0.93 -3.86
CA LEU A 33 13.56 -0.26 -4.42
C LEU A 33 14.85 -1.04 -4.06
N PRO A 34 15.94 -0.86 -4.83
CA PRO A 34 17.24 -1.37 -4.41
C PRO A 34 17.60 -0.85 -3.02
N GLU A 35 18.00 -1.74 -2.10
CA GLU A 35 18.38 -1.42 -0.71
C GLU A 35 17.22 -0.95 0.21
N GLU A 36 15.99 -0.86 -0.31
CA GLU A 36 14.83 -0.55 0.52
C GLU A 36 14.46 -1.76 1.38
N SER A 37 14.21 -1.51 2.67
CA SER A 37 13.64 -2.53 3.55
C SER A 37 12.22 -2.89 3.14
N LEU A 38 11.89 -4.16 3.29
CA LEU A 38 10.55 -4.65 3.05
C LEU A 38 9.52 -4.02 3.99
N ALA A 39 9.94 -3.68 5.22
CA ALA A 39 9.13 -2.89 6.14
C ALA A 39 8.76 -1.51 5.55
N THR A 40 9.71 -0.82 4.92
CA THR A 40 9.47 0.48 4.29
C THR A 40 8.52 0.35 3.11
N MET A 41 8.75 -0.61 2.22
CA MET A 41 7.85 -0.89 1.10
C MET A 41 6.43 -1.22 1.59
N THR A 42 6.28 -2.01 2.66
CA THR A 42 4.96 -2.42 3.19
C THR A 42 4.22 -1.23 3.80
N ARG A 43 4.91 -0.32 4.49
CA ARG A 43 4.30 0.92 5.00
C ARG A 43 3.78 1.80 3.86
N GLU A 44 4.54 1.92 2.77
CA GLU A 44 4.08 2.64 1.58
C GLU A 44 2.88 1.95 0.92
N LEU A 45 2.91 0.61 0.78
CA LEU A 45 1.76 -0.15 0.31
C LEU A 45 0.52 0.04 1.17
N ARG A 46 0.66 0.11 2.50
CA ARG A 46 -0.45 0.36 3.41
C ARG A 46 -1.05 1.74 3.20
N ARG A 47 -0.22 2.78 3.16
CA ARG A 47 -0.66 4.15 2.87
C ARG A 47 -1.41 4.22 1.54
N LEU A 48 -0.88 3.57 0.51
CA LEU A 48 -1.51 3.49 -0.79
C LEU A 48 -2.81 2.68 -0.76
N ALA A 49 -2.90 1.62 0.05
CA ALA A 49 -4.12 0.82 0.20
C ALA A 49 -5.23 1.59 0.93
N GLU A 50 -4.91 2.34 1.98
CA GLU A 50 -5.85 3.20 2.69
C GLU A 50 -6.52 4.21 1.74
N ASP A 51 -5.73 4.80 0.83
CA ASP A 51 -6.23 5.74 -0.18
C ASP A 51 -6.92 5.05 -1.38
N ALA A 52 -6.44 3.86 -1.79
CA ALA A 52 -6.92 3.15 -2.98
C ALA A 52 -8.16 2.29 -2.72
N PHE A 53 -8.36 1.85 -1.48
CA PHE A 53 -9.29 0.82 -1.09
C PHE A 53 -10.00 1.20 0.23
N SER A 54 -10.43 2.46 0.34
CA SER A 54 -11.16 2.96 1.51
C SER A 54 -12.47 2.21 1.80
N ASP A 55 -13.03 1.54 0.79
CA ASP A 55 -14.28 0.79 0.86
C ASP A 55 -14.08 -0.66 1.33
N LEU A 56 -12.83 -1.15 1.39
CA LEU A 56 -12.52 -2.50 1.84
C LEU A 56 -12.42 -2.57 3.36
N SER A 57 -12.80 -3.73 3.92
CA SER A 57 -12.52 -3.99 5.33
C SER A 57 -11.01 -4.03 5.58
N PRO A 58 -10.54 -3.77 6.82
CA PRO A 58 -9.13 -3.87 7.16
C PRO A 58 -8.49 -5.20 6.74
N ALA A 59 -9.20 -6.32 6.88
CA ALA A 59 -8.72 -7.64 6.49
C ALA A 59 -8.57 -7.80 4.97
N GLU A 60 -9.47 -7.22 4.18
CA GLU A 60 -9.38 -7.23 2.71
C GLU A 60 -8.23 -6.33 2.22
N ASN A 61 -8.01 -5.19 2.88
CA ASN A 61 -6.86 -4.33 2.62
C ASN A 61 -5.54 -5.02 2.95
N GLU A 62 -5.48 -5.71 4.09
CA GLU A 62 -4.34 -6.53 4.48
C GLU A 62 -4.02 -7.60 3.43
N ALA A 63 -5.04 -8.29 2.92
CA ALA A 63 -4.89 -9.31 1.89
C ALA A 63 -4.35 -8.74 0.57
N LYS A 64 -4.78 -7.54 0.18
CA LYS A 64 -4.25 -6.82 -0.98
C LYS A 64 -2.79 -6.44 -0.78
N ILE A 65 -2.44 -5.91 0.38
CA ILE A 65 -1.05 -5.54 0.73
C ILE A 65 -0.15 -6.78 0.64
N LEU A 66 -0.58 -7.91 1.18
CA LEU A 66 0.17 -9.17 1.11
C LEU A 66 0.36 -9.64 -0.33
N GLU A 67 -0.71 -9.63 -1.14
CA GLU A 67 -0.63 -9.97 -2.55
C GLU A 67 0.41 -9.08 -3.26
N GLN A 68 0.43 -7.78 -2.98
CA GLN A 68 1.36 -6.87 -3.63
C GLN A 68 2.78 -6.98 -3.08
N VAL A 69 2.98 -7.26 -1.79
CA VAL A 69 4.28 -7.59 -1.21
C VAL A 69 4.87 -8.80 -1.93
N THR A 70 4.09 -9.86 -2.16
CA THR A 70 4.61 -11.06 -2.86
C THR A 70 5.03 -10.79 -4.30
N LYS A 71 4.40 -9.81 -4.97
CA LYS A 71 4.68 -9.44 -6.37
C LYS A 71 5.78 -8.39 -6.50
N GLY A 72 5.87 -7.49 -5.52
CA GLY A 72 6.74 -6.31 -5.56
C GLY A 72 8.09 -6.51 -4.87
N VAL A 73 8.27 -7.53 -4.03
CA VAL A 73 9.58 -7.88 -3.45
C VAL A 73 10.55 -8.25 -4.56
N ARG A 74 11.66 -7.52 -4.63
CA ARG A 74 12.73 -7.74 -5.60
C ARG A 74 13.96 -8.42 -5.00
N ASP A 75 14.07 -8.41 -3.68
CA ASP A 75 15.16 -9.08 -2.99
C ASP A 75 14.99 -10.60 -3.02
N THR A 76 15.84 -11.29 -3.78
CA THR A 76 15.83 -12.74 -3.97
C THR A 76 16.24 -13.54 -2.73
N ALA A 77 17.01 -12.95 -1.81
CA ALA A 77 17.46 -13.61 -0.59
C ALA A 77 16.38 -13.57 0.49
N ILE A 78 15.60 -12.49 0.53
CA ILE A 78 14.44 -12.36 1.41
C ILE A 78 13.27 -13.21 0.89
N SER A 79 12.96 -13.15 -0.40
CA SER A 79 11.66 -13.58 -0.94
C SER A 79 11.24 -15.04 -0.67
N ARG A 80 12.07 -16.07 -0.84
CA ARG A 80 11.51 -17.45 -0.84
C ARG A 80 11.11 -17.99 0.52
N GLY A 81 12.00 -17.93 1.50
CA GLY A 81 11.72 -18.44 2.86
C GLY A 81 10.77 -17.51 3.63
N PHE A 82 10.97 -16.21 3.46
CA PHE A 82 10.17 -15.20 4.11
C PHE A 82 8.73 -15.18 3.63
N LEU A 83 8.45 -15.23 2.32
CA LEU A 83 7.08 -15.20 1.83
C LEU A 83 6.29 -16.43 2.29
N ILE A 84 6.92 -17.61 2.33
CA ILE A 84 6.29 -18.83 2.87
C ILE A 84 5.96 -18.66 4.37
N TRP A 85 6.86 -18.07 5.15
CA TRP A 85 6.63 -17.82 6.56
C TRP A 85 5.58 -16.72 6.79
N LEU A 86 5.65 -15.62 6.04
CA LEU A 86 4.75 -14.49 6.11
C LEU A 86 3.30 -14.91 5.83
N THR A 87 3.10 -15.72 4.79
CA THR A 87 1.78 -16.26 4.41
C THR A 87 1.20 -17.17 5.51
N LYS A 88 2.05 -17.85 6.30
CA LYS A 88 1.63 -18.71 7.42
C LYS A 88 1.42 -17.94 8.73
N SER A 89 2.27 -16.94 8.99
CA SER A 89 2.26 -16.16 10.23
C SER A 89 1.17 -15.09 10.23
N LEU A 90 0.75 -14.60 9.05
CA LEU A 90 -0.35 -13.63 8.93
C LEU A 90 -1.72 -14.21 9.21
N THR A 91 -1.91 -15.52 9.04
CA THR A 91 -3.12 -16.21 9.53
C THR A 91 -3.28 -16.09 11.05
N GLN A 92 -2.23 -15.65 11.76
CA GLN A 92 -2.17 -15.53 13.22
C GLN A 92 -1.84 -14.12 13.72
N ALA A 93 -1.47 -13.18 12.83
CA ALA A 93 -1.05 -11.83 13.19
C ALA A 93 -2.04 -10.79 12.62
N PRO A 94 -2.36 -9.74 13.39
CA PRO A 94 -3.33 -8.72 12.96
C PRO A 94 -2.77 -7.73 11.94
N ASP A 95 -1.45 -7.69 11.74
CA ASP A 95 -0.77 -6.64 10.97
C ASP A 95 0.46 -7.18 10.23
N THR A 96 0.46 -7.03 8.90
CA THR A 96 1.52 -7.44 7.96
C THR A 96 2.80 -6.68 8.17
N ALA A 97 2.73 -5.35 8.28
CA ALA A 97 3.91 -4.51 8.46
C ALA A 97 4.63 -4.84 9.77
N TRP A 98 3.90 -5.03 10.87
CA TRP A 98 4.46 -5.46 12.15
C TRP A 98 5.15 -6.82 12.05
N CYS A 99 4.55 -7.78 11.35
CA CYS A 99 5.13 -9.09 11.14
C CYS A 99 6.46 -9.01 10.37
N ILE A 100 6.49 -8.17 9.33
CA ILE A 100 7.67 -7.93 8.48
C ILE A 100 8.78 -7.24 9.29
N GLU A 101 8.46 -6.19 10.03
CA GLU A 101 9.40 -5.44 10.88
C GLU A 101 10.11 -6.32 11.91
N GLN A 102 9.43 -7.35 12.43
CA GLN A 102 9.98 -8.26 13.43
C GLN A 102 10.87 -9.37 12.85
N VAL A 103 10.74 -9.65 11.56
CA VAL A 103 11.40 -10.80 10.91
C VAL A 103 12.48 -10.40 9.93
N GLU A 104 12.33 -9.28 9.22
CA GLU A 104 13.35 -8.76 8.32
C GLU A 104 14.73 -8.61 9.01
N PRO A 105 14.85 -8.03 10.24
CA PRO A 105 16.14 -7.90 10.91
C PRO A 105 16.75 -9.23 11.36
N LYS A 106 15.94 -10.28 11.50
CA LYS A 106 16.44 -11.63 11.82
C LYS A 106 17.01 -12.27 10.57
N LEU A 107 16.35 -12.07 9.44
CA LEU A 107 16.78 -12.62 8.17
C LEU A 107 18.06 -11.99 7.63
N GLN A 108 18.26 -10.68 7.84
CA GLN A 108 19.51 -9.99 7.49
C GLN A 108 20.70 -10.48 8.32
N ARG A 109 20.48 -10.97 9.55
CA ARG A 109 21.54 -11.51 10.42
C ARG A 109 21.96 -12.93 10.05
N ASP A 110 21.04 -13.74 9.53
CA ASP A 110 21.32 -15.10 9.06
C ASP A 110 22.09 -15.14 7.73
N GLN A 111 22.24 -14.00 7.05
CA GLN A 111 22.95 -13.89 5.76
C GLN A 111 24.40 -13.37 5.87
N LEU A 112 24.90 -13.12 7.08
CA LEU A 112 26.28 -12.73 7.41
C LEU A 112 27.06 -13.92 7.95
#